data_AF-W1Q025-F1
#
_entry.id   AF-W1Q025-F1
#
_cell.length_a   1.000
_cell.length_b   1.000
_cell.length_c   1.000
_cell.angle_alpha   90.00
_cell.angle_beta   90.00
_cell.angle_gamma   90.00
#
_symmetry.space_group_name_H-M   'P 1'
#
loop_
_entity.id
_entity.type
_entity.pdbx_description
1 polymer ?
#
loop_
_entity_poly.entity_id
_entity_poly.type
_entity_poly.pdbx_seq_one_letter_code
_entity_poly.pdbx_strand_id
1 'polypeptide(L)' 'MGESKLEDMSLPALFEQARKVHTIATVETADPASLKKACEALEHCEEMISKLGLFSSNELKEDISTTD' A
#
# COMPACT_ATOMS: atom_id res chain seq x y z
N MET A 1 -15.24 11.23 -11.97
CA MET A 1 -14.15 10.87 -11.05
C MET A 1 -13.85 9.41 -11.31
N GLY A 2 -12.80 9.15 -12.09
CA GLY A 2 -12.50 7.82 -12.61
C GLY A 2 -12.12 6.87 -11.49
N GLU A 3 -12.73 5.70 -11.48
CA GLU A 3 -12.35 4.57 -10.65
C GLU A 3 -11.03 4.03 -11.21
N SER A 4 -9.91 4.66 -10.84
CA SER A 4 -8.59 4.15 -11.20
C SER A 4 -8.42 2.78 -10.54
N LYS A 5 -8.38 1.74 -11.37
CA LYS A 5 -8.24 0.33 -10.99
C LYS A 5 -6.96 0.19 -10.17
N LEU A 6 -7.01 -0.47 -9.01
CA LEU A 6 -5.84 -0.68 -8.15
C LEU A 6 -4.68 -1.34 -8.92
N GLU A 7 -5.01 -2.17 -9.91
CA GLU A 7 -4.05 -2.87 -10.80
C GLU A 7 -3.26 -1.94 -11.73
N ASP A 8 -3.68 -0.69 -11.93
CA ASP A 8 -3.00 0.29 -12.81
C ASP A 8 -2.10 1.26 -12.03
N MET A 9 -2.17 1.23 -10.69
CA MET A 9 -1.41 2.13 -9.82
C MET A 9 -0.03 1.57 -9.48
N SER A 10 0.95 2.46 -9.33
CA SER A 10 2.27 2.06 -8.83
C SER A 10 2.22 1.74 -7.33
N LEU A 11 3.13 0.87 -6.87
CA LEU A 11 3.24 0.44 -5.48
C LEU A 11 3.29 1.61 -4.48
N PRO A 12 4.06 2.70 -4.71
CA PRO A 12 4.04 3.87 -3.83
C PRO A 12 2.69 4.59 -3.79
N ALA A 13 1.97 4.66 -4.91
CA ALA A 13 0.67 5.30 -5.00
C ALA A 13 -0.41 4.49 -4.25
N LEU A 14 -0.39 3.16 -4.40
CA LEU A 14 -1.26 2.25 -3.67
C LEU A 14 -1.03 2.35 -2.15
N PHE A 15 0.24 2.33 -1.73
CA PHE A 15 0.61 2.46 -0.32
C PHE A 15 0.15 3.81 0.24
N GLU A 16 0.37 4.91 -0.49
CA GLU A 16 -0.03 6.23 -0.03
C GLU A 16 -1.56 6.36 0.12
N GLN A 17 -2.33 5.77 -0.82
CA GLN A 17 -3.78 5.74 -0.74
C GLN A 17 -4.27 4.99 0.51
N ALA A 18 -3.73 3.79 0.77
CA ALA A 18 -4.09 3.04 1.96
C ALA A 18 -3.69 3.75 3.26
N ARG A 19 -2.50 4.36 3.29
CA ARG A 19 -2.02 5.11 4.46
C ARG A 19 -2.91 6.30 4.80
N LYS A 20 -3.43 7.01 3.77
CA LYS A 20 -4.39 8.11 3.96
C LYS A 20 -5.67 7.63 4.63
N VAL A 21 -6.25 6.53 4.15
CA VAL A 21 -7.47 5.95 4.74
C VAL A 21 -7.21 5.46 6.16
N HIS A 22 -6.06 4.81 6.42
CA HIS A 22 -5.70 4.39 7.78
C HIS A 22 -5.58 5.58 8.75
N THR A 23 -4.98 6.68 8.29
CA THR A 23 -4.85 7.91 9.10
C THR A 23 -6.23 8.48 9.43
N ILE A 24 -7.11 8.57 8.45
CA ILE A 24 -8.49 9.04 8.64
C ILE A 24 -9.23 8.11 9.61
N ALA A 25 -9.13 6.79 9.45
CA ALA A 25 -9.77 5.80 10.30
C ALA A 25 -9.26 5.79 11.75
N THR A 26 -8.02 6.22 11.97
CA THR A 26 -7.42 6.28 13.30
C THR A 26 -7.87 7.52 14.07
N VAL A 27 -8.11 8.63 13.37
CA VAL A 27 -8.50 9.91 13.98
C VAL A 27 -10.02 10.10 14.01
N GLU A 28 -10.74 9.52 13.03
CA GLU A 28 -12.16 9.69 12.81
C GLU A 28 -12.82 8.37 12.38
N THR A 29 -14.15 8.34 12.36
CA THR A 29 -14.89 7.21 11.78
C THR A 29 -14.76 7.24 10.26
N ALA A 30 -13.88 6.40 9.71
CA ALA A 30 -13.79 6.19 8.27
C ALA A 30 -14.97 5.38 7.73
N ASP A 31 -15.37 5.68 6.50
CA ASP A 31 -16.42 4.95 5.80
C ASP A 31 -16.02 3.47 5.60
N PRO A 32 -16.89 2.50 5.91
CA PRO A 32 -16.55 1.07 5.83
C PRO A 32 -16.17 0.61 4.41
N ALA A 33 -16.71 1.23 3.35
CA ALA A 33 -16.32 0.90 1.98
C ALA A 33 -14.93 1.47 1.64
N SER A 34 -14.60 2.65 2.17
CA SER A 34 -13.25 3.21 2.05
C SER A 34 -12.19 2.37 2.78
N LEU A 35 -12.53 1.85 3.96
CA LEU A 35 -11.68 0.93 4.72
C LEU A 35 -11.43 -0.37 3.97
N LYS A 36 -12.48 -0.97 3.40
CA LYS A 36 -12.35 -2.19 2.61
C LYS A 36 -11.39 -1.99 1.43
N LYS A 37 -11.58 -0.91 0.67
CA LYS A 37 -10.70 -0.57 -0.47
C LYS A 37 -9.25 -0.32 -0.05
N ALA A 38 -9.03 0.24 1.14
CA ALA A 38 -7.68 0.45 1.67
C ALA A 38 -7.01 -0.88 2.05
N CYS A 39 -7.74 -1.81 2.67
CA CYS A 39 -7.24 -3.15 2.92
C CYS A 39 -6.90 -3.88 1.61
N GLU A 40 -7.80 -3.84 0.62
CA GLU A 40 -7.56 -4.44 -0.70
C GLU A 40 -6.31 -3.84 -1.38
N ALA A 41 -6.09 -2.52 -1.24
CA ALA A 41 -4.88 -1.86 -1.75
C ALA A 41 -3.60 -2.31 -1.02
N LEU A 42 -3.65 -2.54 0.30
CA LEU A 42 -2.52 -3.06 1.07
C LEU A 42 -2.20 -4.51 0.73
N GLU A 43 -3.22 -5.35 0.56
CA GLU A 43 -3.05 -6.73 0.10
C GLU A 43 -2.36 -6.76 -1.28
N HIS A 44 -2.77 -5.86 -2.19
CA HIS A 44 -2.11 -5.76 -3.48
C HIS A 44 -0.67 -5.24 -3.39
N CYS A 45 -0.39 -4.30 -2.46
CA CYS A 45 0.99 -3.88 -2.19
C CYS A 45 1.84 -5.06 -1.75
N GLU A 46 1.36 -5.90 -0.82
CA GLU A 46 2.08 -7.09 -0.35
C GLU A 46 2.39 -8.06 -1.49
N GLU A 47 1.40 -8.35 -2.34
CA GLU A 47 1.62 -9.18 -3.51
C GLU A 47 2.67 -8.61 -4.47
N MET A 48 2.66 -7.30 -4.71
CA MET A 48 3.63 -6.65 -5.60
C MET A 48 5.02 -6.63 -4.98
N ILE A 49 5.15 -6.36 -3.68
CA ILE A 49 6.43 -6.43 -2.94
C ILE A 49 7.02 -7.84 -3.05
N SER A 50 6.18 -8.85 -2.85
CA SER A 50 6.55 -10.26 -2.94
C SER A 50 7.02 -10.64 -4.34
N LYS A 51 6.30 -10.20 -5.39
CA LYS A 51 6.66 -10.44 -6.80
C LYS A 51 7.94 -9.71 -7.23
N LEU A 52 8.17 -8.50 -6.71
CA LEU A 52 9.37 -7.72 -7.00
C LEU A 52 10.61 -8.25 -6.27
N GLY A 53 10.42 -9.03 -5.19
CA GLY A 53 11.53 -9.48 -4.35
C GLY A 53 12.26 -8.30 -3.70
N LEU A 54 11.51 -7.25 -3.35
CA LEU A 54 12.03 -5.98 -2.83
C LEU A 54 12.82 -6.12 -1.53
N PHE A 55 12.53 -7.17 -0.76
CA PHE A 55 13.24 -7.49 0.47
C PHE A 55 13.52 -8.99 0.53
N SER A 56 14.74 -9.35 0.88
CA SER A 56 15.17 -10.70 1.22
C SER A 56 15.51 -10.81 2.70
N SER A 57 15.26 -11.97 3.30
CA SER A 57 15.69 -12.29 4.67
C SER A 57 17.22 -12.23 4.87
N ASN A 58 17.98 -12.16 3.78
CA ASN A 58 19.44 -12.07 3.76
C ASN A 58 19.98 -10.65 3.48
N GLU A 59 19.11 -9.67 3.25
CA GLU A 59 19.52 -8.26 3.06
C GLU A 59 19.68 -7.54 4.41
N LEU A 60 20.64 -6.62 4.47
CA LEU A 60 20.79 -5.71 5.59
C LEU A 60 20.02 -4.42 5.34
N LYS A 61 19.75 -3.67 6.40
CA LYS A 61 19.07 -2.36 6.30
C LYS A 61 19.78 -1.40 5.32
N GLU A 62 21.10 -1.51 5.19
CA GLU A 62 21.91 -0.69 4.29
C GLU A 62 21.78 -1.06 2.81
N ASP A 63 21.29 -2.25 2.50
CA ASP A 63 21.04 -2.72 1.13
C ASP A 63 19.68 -2.25 0.58
N ILE A 64 18.82 -1.71 1.45
CA ILE A 64 17.45 -1.27 1.13
C ILE A 64 17.48 0.23 0.77
N SER A 65 16.81 0.61 -0.33
CA SER A 65 16.72 2.03 -0.70
C SER A 65 15.90 2.80 0.33
N THR A 66 16.24 4.08 0.55
CA THR A 66 15.45 4.95 1.45
C THR A 66 14.01 5.17 0.97
N THR A 67 13.73 4.84 -0.29
CA THR A 67 12.43 5.00 -0.94
C THR A 67 11.56 3.74 -0.94
N ASP A 68 12.11 2.59 -0.53
CA ASP A 68 11.38 1.32 -0.37
C ASP A 68 10.69 1.24 1.00
#